data_AF-A0AA37TY59-F1
#
_entry.id   AF-A0AA37TY59-F1
#
_cell.length_a   1.000
_cell.length_b   1.000
_cell.length_c   1.000
_cell.angle_alpha   90.00
_cell.angle_beta   90.00
_cell.angle_gamma   90.00
#
_symmetry.space_group_name_H-M   'P 1'
#
loop_
_entity.id
_entity.type
_entity.pdbx_description
1 polymer ?
#
loop_
_entity_poly.entity_id
_entity_poly.type
_entity_poly.pdbx_seq_one_letter_code
_entity_poly.pdbx_strand_id
1 'polypeptide(L)'
;MALQSLRRGDNPAQMAAVQVIADLDADVLLLTGIDYDLQGKTLAALESRLAEAGVPYPYRMPLRPNTGVATGLDLDGNGIFGEPRDAQGYGRWVGEGGMAVLSKLPIDDKNIRDFSGFLWGDLPGTLMPPDTPRTQLLSTTGAYEVPILLPNGESLRLLAYYASPPIFDGPEDRNGRRNHDESAFWLHLLAGDLPFKPPKPPFVILGQSNLDPADGAGRKDAIAALLHHAALQDPKPRSTSMRHDPGQTGDPALDTALYPKIGGLRVEVILPSKDMRVSAAGVEWPPDSDPGAASLATASRHHPVWLDLLP
;
A
#
# COMPACT_ATOMS: atom_id res chain seq x y z
N MET A 1 8.09 15.14 13.51
CA MET A 1 6.89 15.15 12.64
C MET A 1 7.34 15.30 11.20
N ALA A 2 6.89 14.43 10.29
CA ALA A 2 7.38 14.33 8.92
C ALA A 2 7.32 15.65 8.13
N LEU A 3 6.26 16.44 8.31
CA LEU A 3 6.09 17.75 7.67
C LEU A 3 7.24 18.72 7.95
N GLN A 4 7.69 18.81 9.21
CA GLN A 4 8.71 19.79 9.58
C GLN A 4 10.07 19.42 8.98
N SER A 5 10.42 18.13 8.96
CA SER A 5 11.67 17.67 8.37
C SER A 5 11.66 17.76 6.84
N LEU A 6 10.52 17.50 6.18
CA LEU A 6 10.37 17.75 4.74
C LEU A 6 10.62 19.23 4.40
N ARG A 7 10.03 20.15 5.17
CA ARG A 7 10.22 21.59 4.97
C ARG A 7 11.65 22.07 5.22
N ARG A 8 12.37 21.46 6.16
CA ARG A 8 13.78 21.78 6.40
C ARG A 8 14.73 21.08 5.44
N GLY A 9 14.36 19.90 4.93
CA GLY A 9 15.20 19.07 4.07
C GLY A 9 16.35 18.41 4.83
N ASP A 10 16.16 18.13 6.12
CA ASP A 10 17.22 17.69 7.04
C ASP A 10 17.11 16.20 7.44
N ASN A 11 16.12 15.48 6.93
CA ASN A 11 15.97 14.04 7.15
C ASN A 11 16.53 13.24 5.96
N PRO A 12 17.62 12.47 6.14
CA PRO A 12 18.25 11.73 5.05
C PRO A 12 17.33 10.74 4.34
N ALA A 13 16.48 10.02 5.08
CA ALA A 13 15.55 9.05 4.49
C ALA A 13 14.50 9.74 3.62
N GLN A 14 13.95 10.87 4.07
CA GLN A 14 12.98 11.64 3.28
C GLN A 14 13.61 12.24 2.02
N MET A 15 14.84 12.76 2.12
CA MET A 15 15.53 13.30 0.95
C MET A 15 15.96 12.20 -0.03
N ALA A 16 16.35 11.03 0.47
CA ALA A 16 16.59 9.85 -0.36
C ALA A 16 15.30 9.39 -1.06
N ALA A 17 14.16 9.40 -0.36
CA ALA A 17 12.87 9.08 -0.97
C ALA A 17 12.47 10.10 -2.06
N VAL A 18 12.73 11.39 -1.86
CA VAL A 18 12.55 12.42 -2.90
C VAL A 18 13.39 12.09 -4.14
N GLN A 19 14.67 11.75 -3.95
CA GLN A 19 15.54 11.40 -5.08
C GLN A 19 15.07 10.14 -5.79
N VAL A 20 14.73 9.07 -5.06
CA VAL A 20 14.21 7.82 -5.62
C VAL A 20 12.93 8.05 -6.44
N ILE A 21 12.00 8.87 -5.93
CA ILE A 21 10.76 9.19 -6.66
C ILE A 21 11.06 10.06 -7.89
N ALA A 22 12.00 10.99 -7.79
CA ALA A 22 12.41 11.82 -8.92
C ALA A 22 13.09 10.99 -10.02
N ASP A 23 13.92 10.02 -9.66
CA ASP A 23 14.59 9.12 -10.61
C ASP A 23 13.59 8.15 -11.27
N LEU A 24 12.58 7.68 -10.51
CA LEU A 24 11.51 6.83 -11.03
C LEU A 24 10.59 7.56 -12.01
N ASP A 25 10.34 8.86 -11.77
CA ASP A 25 9.59 9.77 -12.65
C ASP A 25 8.22 9.23 -13.13
N ALA A 26 7.52 8.47 -12.29
CA ALA A 26 6.23 7.86 -12.65
C ALA A 26 5.14 8.88 -13.02
N ASP A 27 4.21 8.50 -13.89
CA ASP A 27 3.04 9.35 -14.21
C ASP A 27 2.01 9.39 -13.06
N VAL A 28 1.89 8.28 -12.34
CA VAL A 28 1.00 8.11 -11.19
C VAL A 28 1.69 7.27 -10.14
N LEU A 29 1.69 7.75 -8.90
CA LEU A 29 2.37 7.11 -7.77
C LEU A 29 1.39 6.94 -6.60
N LEU A 30 1.29 5.71 -6.09
CA LEU A 30 0.73 5.45 -4.76
C LEU A 30 1.87 5.44 -3.74
N LEU A 31 1.77 6.30 -2.73
CA LEU A 31 2.65 6.34 -1.58
C LEU A 31 1.99 5.65 -0.39
N THR A 32 2.74 4.77 0.30
CA THR A 32 2.37 4.21 1.61
C THR A 32 3.31 4.74 2.69
N GLY A 33 2.85 4.79 3.95
CA GLY A 33 3.68 5.23 5.08
C GLY A 33 3.89 6.75 5.18
N ILE A 34 3.13 7.55 4.46
CA ILE A 34 3.15 9.02 4.57
C ILE A 34 2.08 9.52 5.53
N ASP A 35 2.46 10.38 6.48
CA ASP A 35 1.51 10.95 7.45
C ASP A 35 0.40 11.76 6.74
N TYR A 36 -0.83 11.50 7.13
CA TYR A 36 -2.02 12.26 6.73
C TYR A 36 -2.23 13.46 7.66
N ASP A 37 -2.50 14.61 7.05
CA ASP A 37 -3.06 15.76 7.75
C ASP A 37 -4.22 16.34 6.94
N LEU A 38 -5.24 16.86 7.63
CA LEU A 38 -6.48 17.33 7.01
C LEU A 38 -6.26 18.46 5.99
N GLN A 39 -5.17 19.22 6.11
CA GLN A 39 -4.84 20.33 5.20
C GLN A 39 -3.91 19.89 4.06
N GLY A 40 -3.54 18.61 4.00
CA GLY A 40 -2.63 18.04 3.00
C GLY A 40 -1.23 18.66 3.01
N LYS A 41 -0.80 19.26 4.12
CA LYS A 41 0.48 19.99 4.22
C LYS A 41 1.69 19.08 4.09
N THR A 42 1.61 17.86 4.61
CA THR A 42 2.69 16.87 4.57
C THR A 42 2.93 16.44 3.12
N LEU A 43 1.87 16.05 2.43
CA LEU A 43 1.93 15.70 1.01
C LEU A 43 2.35 16.89 0.14
N ALA A 44 1.85 18.09 0.45
CA ALA A 44 2.28 19.33 -0.21
C ALA A 44 3.78 19.59 -0.07
N ALA A 45 4.33 19.37 1.13
CA ALA A 45 5.76 19.56 1.37
C ALA A 45 6.61 18.54 0.61
N LEU A 46 6.16 17.29 0.51
CA LEU A 46 6.82 16.28 -0.33
C LEU A 46 6.78 16.67 -1.82
N GLU A 47 5.61 17.04 -2.33
CA GLU A 47 5.44 17.48 -3.72
C GLU A 47 6.32 18.69 -4.05
N SER A 48 6.42 19.67 -3.16
CA SER A 48 7.32 20.83 -3.38
C SER A 48 8.78 20.41 -3.51
N ARG A 49 9.24 19.38 -2.78
CA ARG A 49 10.61 18.84 -2.94
C ARG A 49 10.80 18.12 -4.26
N LEU A 50 9.78 17.39 -4.72
CA LEU A 50 9.80 16.72 -6.02
C LEU A 50 9.83 17.76 -7.16
N ALA A 51 9.06 18.83 -7.04
CA ALA A 51 9.09 19.95 -7.98
C ALA A 51 10.45 20.66 -7.99
N GLU A 52 11.08 20.90 -6.83
CA GLU A 52 12.45 21.40 -6.72
C GLU A 52 13.48 20.47 -7.38
N ALA A 53 13.24 19.16 -7.36
CA ALA A 53 14.04 18.14 -8.03
C ALA A 53 13.73 17.98 -9.53
N GLY A 54 12.79 18.75 -10.08
CA GLY A 54 12.44 18.75 -11.51
C GLY A 54 11.30 17.81 -11.91
N VAL A 55 10.65 17.14 -10.95
CA VAL A 55 9.54 16.20 -11.19
C VAL A 55 8.27 16.67 -10.46
N PRO A 56 7.55 17.67 -11.01
CA PRO A 56 6.33 18.17 -10.39
C PRO A 56 5.17 17.17 -10.53
N TYR A 57 4.40 17.01 -9.46
CA TYR A 57 3.14 16.25 -9.45
C TYR A 57 1.98 17.20 -9.15
N PRO A 58 1.40 17.85 -10.19
CA PRO A 58 0.39 18.91 -10.01
C PRO A 58 -0.91 18.40 -9.35
N TYR A 59 -1.18 17.10 -9.40
CA TYR A 59 -2.34 16.49 -8.77
C TYR A 59 -1.92 15.63 -7.58
N ARG A 60 -2.57 15.87 -6.44
CA ARG A 60 -2.26 15.22 -5.17
C ARG A 60 -3.54 14.85 -4.44
N MET A 61 -3.59 13.67 -3.86
CA MET A 61 -4.74 13.18 -3.11
C MET A 61 -4.28 12.46 -1.85
N PRO A 62 -4.26 13.13 -0.67
CA PRO A 62 -4.03 12.44 0.59
C PRO A 62 -5.27 11.58 0.93
N LEU A 63 -5.06 10.31 1.23
CA LEU A 63 -6.13 9.36 1.55
C LEU A 63 -6.19 9.20 3.07
N ARG A 64 -7.38 9.42 3.66
CA ARG A 64 -7.55 9.44 5.12
C ARG A 64 -7.41 8.03 5.69
N PRO A 65 -6.43 7.75 6.57
CA PRO A 65 -6.29 6.41 7.10
C PRO A 65 -7.16 6.19 8.35
N ASN A 66 -7.34 4.91 8.71
CA ASN A 66 -7.91 4.46 9.98
C ASN A 66 -6.88 4.43 11.13
N THR A 67 -5.59 4.68 10.85
CA THR A 67 -4.52 4.67 11.84
C THR A 67 -4.70 5.76 12.90
N GLY A 68 -4.60 5.36 14.16
CA GLY A 68 -4.73 6.25 15.32
C GLY A 68 -6.15 6.78 15.57
N VAL A 69 -7.16 6.37 14.80
CA VAL A 69 -8.57 6.70 15.06
C VAL A 69 -9.04 5.90 16.27
N ALA A 70 -9.32 6.57 17.38
CA ALA A 70 -9.74 5.92 18.62
C ALA A 70 -11.04 5.13 18.45
N THR A 71 -11.09 3.91 18.99
CA THR A 71 -12.32 3.12 19.08
C THR A 71 -13.13 3.43 20.34
N GLY A 72 -12.47 3.96 21.38
CA GLY A 72 -13.05 4.12 22.72
C GLY A 72 -13.15 2.81 23.51
N LEU A 73 -12.53 1.73 23.02
CA LEU A 73 -12.47 0.41 23.64
C LEU A 73 -11.04 0.10 24.08
N ASP A 74 -10.90 -0.84 25.01
CA ASP A 74 -9.65 -1.52 25.34
C ASP A 74 -9.58 -2.79 24.48
N LEU A 75 -8.85 -2.73 23.37
CA LEU A 75 -8.85 -3.79 22.35
C LEU A 75 -7.90 -4.94 22.67
N ASP A 76 -6.89 -4.70 23.50
CA ASP A 76 -5.92 -5.73 23.92
C ASP A 76 -6.16 -6.25 25.34
N GLY A 77 -7.14 -5.68 26.06
CA GLY A 77 -7.62 -6.15 27.36
C GLY A 77 -6.67 -5.83 28.50
N ASN A 78 -5.77 -4.86 28.34
CA ASN A 78 -4.75 -4.54 29.33
C ASN A 78 -5.25 -3.59 30.45
N GLY A 79 -6.47 -3.05 30.32
CA GLY A 79 -7.11 -2.14 31.25
C GLY A 79 -6.81 -0.65 31.05
N ILE A 80 -6.02 -0.31 30.02
CA ILE A 80 -5.67 1.06 29.61
C ILE A 80 -6.42 1.36 28.31
N PHE A 81 -7.02 2.54 28.23
CA PHE A 81 -7.81 2.95 27.06
C PHE A 81 -7.09 4.01 26.25
N GLY A 82 -7.30 3.97 24.94
CA GLY A 82 -6.84 5.00 24.02
C GLY A 82 -5.37 4.89 23.67
N GLU A 83 -4.76 3.73 23.88
CA GLU A 83 -3.41 3.44 23.43
C GLU A 83 -3.38 3.23 21.90
N PRO A 84 -2.20 3.28 21.25
CA PRO A 84 -2.11 3.01 19.82
C PRO A 84 -2.70 1.66 19.38
N ARG A 85 -2.72 0.65 20.27
CA ARG A 85 -3.33 -0.66 20.03
C ARG A 85 -4.86 -0.66 20.07
N ASP A 86 -5.46 0.35 20.69
CA ASP A 86 -6.91 0.54 20.80
C ASP A 86 -7.52 1.30 19.62
N ALA A 87 -6.68 1.77 18.69
CA ALA A 87 -7.15 2.48 17.50
C ALA A 87 -7.69 1.50 16.44
N GLN A 88 -8.52 2.01 15.52
CA GLN A 88 -9.06 1.24 14.40
C GLN A 88 -7.96 0.59 13.56
N GLY A 89 -6.89 1.33 13.28
CA GLY A 89 -5.59 0.79 12.91
C GLY A 89 -4.53 1.31 13.88
N TYR A 90 -3.48 0.53 14.13
CA TYR A 90 -2.41 0.95 15.04
C TYR A 90 -1.86 2.32 14.61
N GLY A 91 -1.81 3.26 15.54
CA GLY A 91 -1.25 4.59 15.30
C GLY A 91 -1.18 5.41 16.59
N ARG A 92 -0.08 6.13 16.77
CA ARG A 92 0.20 7.02 17.90
C ARG A 92 -0.54 8.34 17.80
N TRP A 93 -0.96 8.71 16.60
CA TRP A 93 -1.82 9.86 16.31
C TRP A 93 -2.69 9.56 15.10
N VAL A 94 -3.82 10.26 15.00
CA VAL A 94 -4.72 10.16 13.85
C VAL A 94 -3.96 10.56 12.59
N GLY A 95 -3.86 9.65 11.63
CA GLY A 95 -3.18 9.92 10.36
C GLY A 95 -1.75 9.38 10.24
N GLU A 96 -1.19 8.70 11.25
CA GLU A 96 0.17 8.15 11.17
C GLU A 96 0.30 7.14 10.02
N GLY A 97 1.32 7.30 9.17
CA GLY A 97 1.68 6.29 8.16
C GLY A 97 0.57 5.95 7.16
N GLY A 98 -0.21 6.94 6.73
CA GLY A 98 -1.29 6.79 5.76
C GLY A 98 -0.85 6.52 4.32
N MET A 99 -1.73 6.87 3.38
CA MET A 99 -1.51 6.74 1.95
C MET A 99 -1.75 8.05 1.22
N ALA A 100 -1.15 8.21 0.04
CA ALA A 100 -1.46 9.31 -0.85
C ALA A 100 -1.24 8.92 -2.31
N VAL A 101 -1.96 9.57 -3.22
CA VAL A 101 -1.68 9.53 -4.65
C VAL A 101 -1.03 10.84 -5.08
N LEU A 102 0.07 10.74 -5.81
CA LEU A 102 0.66 11.83 -6.59
C LEU A 102 0.49 11.51 -8.07
N SER A 103 0.13 12.50 -8.89
CA SER A 103 -0.04 12.26 -10.32
C SER A 103 0.30 13.47 -11.17
N LYS A 104 0.90 13.18 -12.33
CA LYS A 104 1.04 14.10 -13.46
C LYS A 104 -0.29 14.24 -14.23
N LEU A 105 -1.19 13.29 -14.07
CA LEU A 105 -2.51 13.24 -14.71
C LEU A 105 -3.61 13.69 -13.75
N PRO A 106 -4.72 14.27 -14.24
CA PRO A 106 -5.80 14.74 -13.37
C PRO A 106 -6.43 13.59 -12.57
N ILE A 107 -6.65 13.84 -11.28
CA ILE A 107 -7.42 12.95 -10.38
C ILE A 107 -8.88 13.40 -10.40
N ASP A 108 -9.82 12.48 -10.62
CA ASP A 108 -11.26 12.73 -10.54
C ASP A 108 -11.74 12.61 -9.08
N ASP A 109 -11.56 13.69 -8.33
CA ASP A 109 -11.88 13.79 -6.90
C ASP A 109 -13.35 13.52 -6.57
N LYS A 110 -14.27 13.80 -7.50
CA LYS A 110 -15.72 13.62 -7.34
C LYS A 110 -16.16 12.17 -7.37
N ASN A 111 -15.38 11.30 -7.99
CA ASN A 111 -15.72 9.89 -8.19
C ASN A 111 -14.83 8.94 -7.36
N ILE A 112 -14.08 9.45 -6.40
CA ILE A 112 -13.35 8.63 -5.43
C ILE A 112 -14.35 7.82 -4.60
N ARG A 113 -14.07 6.52 -4.45
CA ARG A 113 -14.82 5.65 -3.52
C ARG A 113 -13.92 5.29 -2.35
N ASP A 114 -14.41 5.54 -1.14
CA ASP A 114 -13.74 5.18 0.11
C ASP A 114 -14.38 3.89 0.67
N PHE A 115 -13.59 2.84 0.77
CA PHE A 115 -14.00 1.56 1.36
C PHE A 115 -13.45 1.35 2.77
N SER A 116 -12.65 2.29 3.29
CA SER A 116 -11.93 2.17 4.56
C SER A 116 -12.88 2.06 5.76
N GLY A 117 -14.14 2.49 5.61
CA GLY A 117 -15.21 2.33 6.60
C GLY A 117 -15.91 0.97 6.60
N PHE A 118 -15.48 0.01 5.78
CA PHE A 118 -16.08 -1.33 5.75
C PHE A 118 -15.79 -2.11 7.05
N LEU A 119 -16.82 -2.69 7.66
CA LEU A 119 -16.70 -3.46 8.90
C LEU A 119 -16.07 -4.83 8.61
N TRP A 120 -15.10 -5.26 9.43
CA TRP A 120 -14.43 -6.55 9.25
C TRP A 120 -15.40 -7.72 9.37
N GLY A 121 -16.37 -7.61 10.28
CA GLY A 121 -17.39 -8.63 10.49
C GLY A 121 -18.36 -8.84 9.32
N ASP A 122 -18.40 -7.90 8.36
CA ASP A 122 -19.31 -7.95 7.21
C ASP A 122 -18.66 -8.61 5.98
N LEU A 123 -17.36 -8.92 6.02
CA LEU A 123 -16.70 -9.64 4.93
C LEU A 123 -17.23 -11.08 4.86
N PRO A 124 -17.74 -11.55 3.70
CA PRO A 124 -18.14 -12.94 3.55
C PRO A 124 -16.97 -13.88 3.84
N GLY A 125 -17.20 -14.90 4.68
CA GLY A 125 -16.14 -15.84 5.05
C GLY A 125 -15.01 -15.25 5.91
N THR A 126 -15.24 -14.08 6.53
CA THR A 126 -14.27 -13.38 7.39
C THR A 126 -13.57 -14.31 8.38
N LEU A 127 -12.27 -14.09 8.54
CA LEU A 127 -11.44 -14.70 9.57
C LEU A 127 -11.41 -13.90 10.87
N MET A 128 -12.26 -12.86 11.01
CA MET A 128 -12.37 -12.04 12.22
C MET A 128 -12.53 -12.89 13.48
N PRO A 129 -11.61 -12.78 14.46
CA PRO A 129 -11.73 -13.46 15.73
C PRO A 129 -13.05 -13.16 16.46
N PRO A 130 -13.69 -14.14 17.13
CA PRO A 130 -14.99 -13.93 17.79
C PRO A 130 -15.02 -12.86 18.89
N ASP A 131 -13.87 -12.60 19.50
CA ASP A 131 -13.63 -11.60 20.55
C ASP A 131 -13.36 -10.18 19.99
N THR A 132 -13.18 -10.04 18.67
CA THR A 132 -13.02 -8.74 18.04
C THR A 132 -14.36 -7.99 17.98
N PRO A 133 -14.42 -6.72 18.42
CA PRO A 133 -15.64 -5.92 18.36
C PRO A 133 -16.20 -5.83 16.94
N ARG A 134 -17.53 -5.96 16.80
CA ARG A 134 -18.21 -5.84 15.48
C ARG A 134 -18.03 -4.49 14.80
N THR A 135 -17.65 -3.46 15.56
CA THR A 135 -17.32 -2.11 15.07
C THR A 135 -15.89 -1.97 14.53
N GLN A 136 -15.09 -3.03 14.58
CA GLN A 136 -13.74 -3.05 14.02
C GLN A 136 -13.81 -2.94 12.49
N LEU A 137 -13.12 -1.94 11.94
CA LEU A 137 -12.99 -1.78 10.49
C LEU A 137 -12.04 -2.82 9.91
N LEU A 138 -12.30 -3.28 8.68
CA LEU A 138 -11.42 -4.23 8.00
C LEU A 138 -10.06 -3.62 7.71
N SER A 139 -10.04 -2.46 7.06
CA SER A 139 -8.79 -1.80 6.68
C SER A 139 -8.08 -1.17 7.88
N THR A 140 -6.80 -1.49 8.07
CA THR A 140 -5.95 -0.86 9.08
C THR A 140 -5.53 0.54 8.68
N THR A 141 -5.08 0.69 7.43
CA THR A 141 -4.78 2.00 6.87
C THR A 141 -5.95 2.48 6.05
N GLY A 142 -6.25 1.84 4.92
CA GLY A 142 -7.39 2.22 4.09
C GLY A 142 -7.47 1.41 2.80
N ALA A 143 -8.62 1.51 2.14
CA ALA A 143 -8.90 0.94 0.83
C ALA A 143 -9.73 1.92 0.00
N TYR A 144 -9.25 2.26 -1.19
CA TYR A 144 -9.81 3.33 -2.01
C TYR A 144 -9.90 2.94 -3.48
N GLU A 145 -10.88 3.49 -4.19
CA GLU A 145 -10.85 3.62 -5.65
C GLU A 145 -10.60 5.08 -6.01
N VAL A 146 -9.47 5.36 -6.66
CA VAL A 146 -9.07 6.70 -7.10
C VAL A 146 -9.02 6.73 -8.64
N PRO A 147 -9.97 7.41 -9.31
CA PRO A 147 -9.96 7.50 -10.76
C PRO A 147 -8.95 8.55 -11.25
N ILE A 148 -8.13 8.15 -12.22
CA ILE A 148 -7.18 9.00 -12.95
C ILE A 148 -7.74 9.23 -14.35
N LEU A 149 -7.78 10.48 -14.80
CA LEU A 149 -8.23 10.84 -16.13
C LEU A 149 -7.08 10.67 -17.13
N LEU A 150 -7.27 9.79 -18.09
CA LEU A 150 -6.29 9.53 -19.14
C LEU A 150 -6.44 10.55 -20.29
N PRO A 151 -5.37 10.82 -21.07
CA PRO A 151 -5.43 11.76 -22.21
C PRO A 151 -6.44 11.38 -23.30
N ASN A 152 -6.79 10.10 -23.42
CA ASN A 152 -7.79 9.59 -24.37
C ASN A 152 -9.25 9.82 -23.90
N GLY A 153 -9.46 10.38 -22.71
CA GLY A 153 -10.78 10.61 -22.10
C GLY A 153 -11.33 9.43 -21.30
N GLU A 154 -10.59 8.31 -21.24
CA GLU A 154 -10.92 7.19 -20.36
C GLU A 154 -10.47 7.44 -18.93
N SER A 155 -10.89 6.57 -18.01
CA SER A 155 -10.50 6.65 -16.60
C SER A 155 -9.84 5.35 -16.16
N LEU A 156 -8.58 5.47 -15.72
CA LEU A 156 -7.88 4.40 -15.03
C LEU A 156 -8.22 4.45 -13.55
N ARG A 157 -8.77 3.38 -12.99
CA ARG A 157 -9.11 3.31 -11.57
C ARG A 157 -7.97 2.66 -10.77
N LEU A 158 -7.42 3.40 -9.82
CA LEU A 158 -6.49 2.89 -8.83
C LEU A 158 -7.25 2.31 -7.64
N LEU A 159 -7.20 0.99 -7.46
CA LEU A 159 -7.74 0.29 -6.30
C LEU A 159 -6.62 0.17 -5.25
N ALA A 160 -6.44 1.26 -4.50
CA ALA A 160 -5.32 1.48 -3.60
C ALA A 160 -5.58 0.93 -2.20
N TYR A 161 -4.62 0.21 -1.62
CA TYR A 161 -4.68 -0.21 -0.22
C TYR A 161 -3.31 -0.31 0.46
N TYR A 162 -3.35 -0.25 1.78
CA TYR A 162 -2.20 -0.54 2.63
C TYR A 162 -2.68 -1.39 3.82
N ALA A 163 -2.31 -2.67 3.77
CA ALA A 163 -2.78 -3.69 4.69
C ALA A 163 -1.92 -3.79 5.97
N SER A 164 -2.45 -4.39 7.02
CA SER A 164 -1.73 -4.68 8.26
C SER A 164 -0.49 -5.54 8.01
N PRO A 165 0.64 -5.33 8.69
CA PRO A 165 1.65 -6.38 8.83
C PRO A 165 1.02 -7.60 9.53
N PRO A 166 1.24 -8.85 9.08
CA PRO A 166 0.58 -10.05 9.61
C PRO A 166 1.20 -10.58 10.92
N ILE A 167 1.85 -9.71 11.70
CA ILE A 167 2.62 -10.05 12.90
C ILE A 167 2.40 -8.96 13.96
N PHE A 168 3.09 -9.06 15.10
CA PHE A 168 3.05 -8.11 16.25
C PHE A 168 1.82 -8.26 17.18
N ASP A 169 1.28 -9.47 17.22
CA ASP A 169 0.14 -9.93 18.01
C ASP A 169 0.40 -11.30 18.66
N GLY A 170 -0.57 -11.79 19.43
CA GLY A 170 -0.48 -13.03 20.19
C GLY A 170 -1.05 -14.26 19.45
N PRO A 171 -1.28 -15.38 20.16
CA PRO A 171 -1.79 -16.62 19.58
C PRO A 171 -3.14 -16.51 18.84
N GLU A 172 -3.90 -15.44 19.08
CA GLU A 172 -5.14 -15.12 18.38
C GLU A 172 -4.93 -14.84 16.88
N ASP A 173 -3.72 -14.38 16.50
CA ASP A 173 -3.33 -14.08 15.12
C ASP A 173 -4.29 -13.08 14.44
N ARG A 174 -4.68 -12.03 15.19
CA ARG A 174 -5.62 -11.01 14.71
C ARG A 174 -5.09 -10.28 13.49
N ASN A 175 -3.81 -9.93 13.48
CA ASN A 175 -3.14 -9.23 12.40
C ASN A 175 -2.97 -10.13 11.17
N GLY A 176 -2.58 -11.40 11.32
CA GLY A 176 -2.50 -12.31 10.18
C GLY A 176 -3.86 -12.60 9.55
N ARG A 177 -4.92 -12.72 10.36
CA ARG A 177 -6.31 -12.84 9.88
C ARG A 177 -6.81 -11.57 9.20
N ARG A 178 -6.55 -10.39 9.78
CA ARG A 178 -6.96 -9.10 9.21
C ARG A 178 -6.26 -8.83 7.88
N ASN A 179 -4.94 -9.06 7.83
CA ASN A 179 -4.12 -8.90 6.64
C ASN A 179 -4.61 -9.79 5.47
N HIS A 180 -4.94 -11.06 5.76
CA HIS A 180 -5.57 -11.95 4.80
C HIS A 180 -6.88 -11.35 4.26
N ASP A 181 -7.77 -10.93 5.16
CA ASP A 181 -9.09 -10.44 4.81
C ASP A 181 -9.05 -9.09 4.07
N GLU A 182 -8.05 -8.24 4.32
CA GLU A 182 -7.81 -7.01 3.55
C GLU A 182 -7.47 -7.31 2.09
N SER A 183 -6.79 -8.43 1.80
CA SER A 183 -6.60 -8.92 0.43
C SER A 183 -7.88 -9.58 -0.11
N ALA A 184 -8.58 -10.37 0.71
CA ALA A 184 -9.83 -11.04 0.31
C ALA A 184 -10.96 -10.05 -0.02
N PHE A 185 -10.96 -8.86 0.59
CA PHE A 185 -11.87 -7.76 0.27
C PHE A 185 -11.94 -7.50 -1.24
N TRP A 186 -10.79 -7.46 -1.91
CA TRP A 186 -10.73 -7.19 -3.34
C TRP A 186 -11.33 -8.32 -4.18
N LEU A 187 -11.18 -9.58 -3.76
CA LEU A 187 -11.83 -10.71 -4.42
C LEU A 187 -13.36 -10.56 -4.35
N HIS A 188 -13.90 -10.25 -3.17
CA HIS A 188 -15.33 -10.06 -2.98
C HIS A 188 -15.87 -8.81 -3.71
N LEU A 189 -15.09 -7.72 -3.75
CA LEU A 189 -15.45 -6.52 -4.51
C LEU A 189 -15.56 -6.83 -6.01
N LEU A 190 -14.61 -7.59 -6.56
CA LEU A 190 -14.61 -7.98 -7.97
C LEU A 190 -15.74 -8.97 -8.30
N ALA A 191 -16.06 -9.88 -7.37
CA ALA A 191 -17.17 -10.81 -7.50
C ALA A 191 -18.55 -10.12 -7.42
N GLY A 192 -18.63 -8.94 -6.81
CA GLY A 192 -19.89 -8.24 -6.55
C GLY A 192 -20.63 -8.75 -5.31
N ASP A 193 -19.90 -9.38 -4.39
CA ASP A 193 -20.45 -9.91 -3.13
C ASP A 193 -20.63 -8.83 -2.06
N LEU A 194 -20.08 -7.63 -2.32
CA LEU A 194 -20.10 -6.50 -1.39
C LEU A 194 -21.23 -5.53 -1.74
N PRO A 195 -21.65 -4.65 -0.80
CA PRO A 195 -22.63 -3.59 -1.09
C PRO A 195 -22.13 -2.52 -2.08
N PHE A 196 -20.89 -2.65 -2.55
CA PHE A 196 -20.28 -1.77 -3.54
C PHE A 196 -20.31 -2.42 -4.92
N LYS A 197 -20.59 -1.62 -5.95
CA LYS A 197 -20.49 -2.10 -7.34
C LYS A 197 -19.03 -2.48 -7.65
N PRO A 198 -18.78 -3.58 -8.39
CA PRO A 198 -17.45 -3.87 -8.90
C PRO A 198 -16.90 -2.70 -9.74
N PRO A 199 -15.59 -2.43 -9.69
CA PRO A 199 -14.95 -1.42 -10.53
C PRO A 199 -15.07 -1.81 -12.01
N LYS A 200 -15.20 -0.81 -12.89
CA LYS A 200 -15.19 -1.04 -14.34
C LYS A 200 -13.76 -0.99 -14.85
N PRO A 201 -13.31 -1.93 -15.70
CA PRO A 201 -12.03 -1.80 -16.40
C PRO A 201 -11.96 -0.50 -17.23
N PRO A 202 -10.75 0.07 -17.44
CA PRO A 202 -9.48 -0.40 -16.90
C PRO A 202 -9.28 -0.03 -15.42
N PHE A 203 -8.70 -0.95 -14.64
CA PHE A 203 -8.35 -0.70 -13.24
C PHE A 203 -7.09 -1.45 -12.84
N VAL A 204 -6.43 -0.98 -11.77
CA VAL A 204 -5.24 -1.61 -11.20
C VAL A 204 -5.44 -1.75 -9.69
N ILE A 205 -5.30 -2.96 -9.15
CA ILE A 205 -5.12 -3.14 -7.69
C ILE A 205 -3.66 -2.89 -7.38
N LEU A 206 -3.38 -1.92 -6.52
CA LEU A 206 -2.01 -1.60 -6.14
C LEU A 206 -1.91 -1.22 -4.67
N GLY A 207 -0.80 -1.60 -4.05
CA GLY A 207 -0.63 -1.35 -2.64
C GLY A 207 0.42 -2.21 -1.98
N GLN A 208 0.65 -1.90 -0.71
CA GLN A 208 1.46 -2.72 0.17
C GLN A 208 0.54 -3.76 0.84
N SER A 209 0.55 -4.97 0.29
CA SER A 209 -0.24 -6.10 0.80
C SER A 209 0.28 -6.59 2.13
N ASN A 210 1.57 -6.37 2.45
CA ASN A 210 2.25 -6.97 3.61
C ASN A 210 2.16 -8.51 3.64
N LEU A 211 1.79 -9.13 2.51
CA LEU A 211 1.46 -10.55 2.44
C LEU A 211 2.19 -11.18 1.26
N ASP A 212 3.29 -11.87 1.59
CA ASP A 212 4.07 -12.63 0.62
C ASP A 212 3.36 -13.93 0.23
N PRO A 213 3.31 -14.30 -1.07
CA PRO A 213 2.62 -15.50 -1.53
C PRO A 213 3.36 -16.82 -1.26
N ALA A 214 4.65 -16.80 -0.89
CA ALA A 214 5.49 -17.99 -0.71
C ALA A 214 6.17 -18.02 0.67
N ASP A 215 6.77 -16.91 1.09
CA ASP A 215 7.59 -16.77 2.29
C ASP A 215 6.85 -15.98 3.39
N GLY A 216 7.52 -15.72 4.53
CA GLY A 216 6.92 -15.02 5.67
C GLY A 216 5.83 -15.82 6.41
N ALA A 217 5.32 -15.21 7.49
CA ALA A 217 4.40 -15.84 8.44
C ALA A 217 2.90 -15.62 8.14
N GLY A 218 2.57 -14.80 7.15
CA GLY A 218 1.19 -14.44 6.83
C GLY A 218 0.35 -15.60 6.26
N ARG A 219 -0.98 -15.41 6.25
CA ARG A 219 -1.96 -16.35 5.69
C ARG A 219 -2.13 -16.11 4.19
N LYS A 220 -1.55 -16.98 3.37
CA LYS A 220 -1.24 -16.70 1.95
C LYS A 220 -2.40 -16.87 0.98
N ASP A 221 -3.49 -17.53 1.40
CA ASP A 221 -4.56 -17.96 0.50
C ASP A 221 -5.20 -16.80 -0.29
N ALA A 222 -5.51 -15.68 0.39
CA ALA A 222 -6.11 -14.51 -0.26
C ALA A 222 -5.17 -13.83 -1.27
N ILE A 223 -3.88 -13.64 -0.95
CA ILE A 223 -2.94 -13.03 -1.90
C ILE A 223 -2.68 -13.97 -3.08
N ALA A 224 -2.56 -15.28 -2.82
CA ALA A 224 -2.39 -16.27 -3.88
C ALA A 224 -3.62 -16.27 -4.82
N ALA A 225 -4.84 -16.16 -4.27
CA ALA A 225 -6.06 -16.04 -5.05
C ALA A 225 -6.11 -14.75 -5.89
N LEU A 226 -5.68 -13.60 -5.35
CA LEU A 226 -5.57 -12.35 -6.12
C LEU A 226 -4.58 -12.47 -7.28
N LEU A 227 -3.38 -12.99 -7.04
CA LEU A 227 -2.35 -13.14 -8.07
C LEU A 227 -2.78 -14.07 -9.23
N HIS A 228 -3.69 -15.01 -8.97
CA HIS A 228 -4.23 -15.95 -9.96
C HIS A 228 -5.65 -15.61 -10.43
N HIS A 229 -6.22 -14.47 -10.02
CA HIS A 229 -7.61 -14.11 -10.32
C HIS A 229 -7.80 -13.87 -11.83
N ALA A 230 -8.88 -14.43 -12.41
CA ALA A 230 -9.09 -14.41 -13.86
C ALA A 230 -9.26 -13.01 -14.48
N ALA A 231 -9.77 -12.05 -13.70
CA ALA A 231 -9.93 -10.65 -14.12
C ALA A 231 -8.64 -9.82 -13.98
N LEU A 232 -7.58 -10.38 -13.38
CA LEU A 232 -6.32 -9.71 -13.11
C LEU A 232 -5.19 -10.39 -13.89
N GLN A 233 -4.06 -9.72 -13.95
CA GLN A 233 -2.79 -10.32 -14.36
C GLN A 233 -1.72 -9.94 -13.34
N ASP A 234 -0.87 -10.89 -12.96
CA ASP A 234 0.35 -10.64 -12.21
C ASP A 234 1.52 -10.44 -13.19
N PRO A 235 2.05 -9.21 -13.34
CA PRO A 235 3.17 -8.94 -14.22
C PRO A 235 4.50 -9.54 -13.76
N LYS A 236 4.56 -10.04 -12.50
CA LYS A 236 5.77 -10.55 -11.86
C LYS A 236 6.96 -9.59 -12.02
N PRO A 237 6.83 -8.34 -11.53
CA PRO A 237 7.91 -7.34 -11.62
C PRO A 237 9.17 -7.91 -10.98
N ARG A 238 10.30 -7.84 -11.68
CA ARG A 238 11.57 -8.41 -11.23
C ARG A 238 12.58 -7.32 -10.91
N SER A 239 13.34 -7.53 -9.85
CA SER A 239 14.55 -6.78 -9.56
C SER A 239 15.75 -7.33 -10.36
N THR A 240 16.81 -6.50 -10.46
CA THR A 240 18.11 -6.92 -11.00
C THR A 240 19.10 -7.30 -9.89
N SER A 241 18.69 -7.17 -8.63
CA SER A 241 19.42 -7.66 -7.48
C SER A 241 19.61 -9.18 -7.59
N MET A 242 20.83 -9.64 -7.31
CA MET A 242 21.17 -11.06 -7.24
C MET A 242 21.11 -11.59 -5.80
N ARG A 243 20.37 -10.89 -4.92
CA ARG A 243 20.21 -11.27 -3.52
C ARG A 243 19.46 -12.60 -3.41
N HIS A 244 19.91 -13.43 -2.47
CA HIS A 244 19.20 -14.62 -2.05
C HIS A 244 19.35 -14.76 -0.54
N ASP A 245 18.23 -14.84 0.17
CA ASP A 245 18.23 -15.00 1.62
C ASP A 245 18.07 -16.48 2.02
N PRO A 246 18.77 -16.94 3.08
CA PRO A 246 18.67 -18.33 3.54
C PRO A 246 17.23 -18.72 3.88
N GLY A 247 16.76 -19.83 3.31
CA GLY A 247 15.43 -20.37 3.61
C GLY A 247 14.29 -19.78 2.78
N GLN A 248 14.57 -18.85 1.85
CA GLN A 248 13.57 -18.40 0.89
C GLN A 248 13.12 -19.53 -0.03
N THR A 249 11.81 -19.57 -0.28
CA THR A 249 11.15 -20.52 -1.18
C THR A 249 10.52 -19.83 -2.38
N GLY A 250 10.17 -18.55 -2.24
CA GLY A 250 9.78 -17.66 -3.33
C GLY A 250 10.95 -17.34 -4.25
N ASP A 251 10.63 -16.74 -5.38
CA ASP A 251 11.63 -16.23 -6.32
C ASP A 251 12.18 -14.89 -5.79
N PRO A 252 13.44 -14.81 -5.35
CA PRO A 252 13.99 -13.61 -4.70
C PRO A 252 14.00 -12.37 -5.59
N ALA A 253 13.99 -12.56 -6.92
CA ALA A 253 13.89 -11.44 -7.84
C ALA A 253 12.52 -10.75 -7.79
N LEU A 254 11.51 -11.39 -7.21
CA LEU A 254 10.19 -10.78 -6.98
C LEU A 254 10.07 -10.11 -5.62
N ASP A 255 11.10 -10.16 -4.78
CA ASP A 255 11.09 -9.48 -3.49
C ASP A 255 11.02 -7.97 -3.69
N THR A 256 10.23 -7.32 -2.85
CA THR A 256 9.93 -5.90 -2.91
C THR A 256 10.31 -5.18 -1.62
N ALA A 257 10.66 -5.91 -0.56
CA ALA A 257 11.17 -5.34 0.68
C ALA A 257 12.21 -6.24 1.35
N LEU A 258 13.13 -5.63 2.11
CA LEU A 258 14.13 -6.33 2.92
C LEU A 258 13.89 -6.13 4.42
N TYR A 259 13.54 -7.21 5.11
CA TYR A 259 13.30 -7.17 6.55
C TYR A 259 14.50 -7.73 7.34
N PRO A 260 15.01 -7.02 8.36
CA PRO A 260 16.05 -7.55 9.22
C PRO A 260 15.63 -8.88 9.84
N LYS A 261 16.49 -9.90 9.72
CA LYS A 261 16.32 -11.27 10.24
C LYS A 261 15.28 -12.14 9.52
N ILE A 262 14.42 -11.57 8.68
CA ILE A 262 13.42 -12.33 7.90
C ILE A 262 13.92 -12.56 6.47
N GLY A 263 14.60 -11.58 5.88
CA GLY A 263 15.04 -11.61 4.49
C GLY A 263 14.13 -10.82 3.57
N GLY A 264 14.34 -11.00 2.27
CA GLY A 264 13.50 -10.43 1.22
C GLY A 264 12.11 -11.05 1.21
N LEU A 265 11.10 -10.22 0.94
CA LEU A 265 9.70 -10.62 0.76
C LEU A 265 9.05 -9.78 -0.34
N ARG A 266 8.11 -10.37 -1.08
CA ARG A 266 7.17 -9.72 -1.99
C ARG A 266 5.93 -9.25 -1.25
N VAL A 267 5.95 -8.02 -0.75
CA VAL A 267 4.88 -7.43 0.07
C VAL A 267 4.19 -6.23 -0.59
N GLU A 268 4.52 -5.96 -1.84
CA GLU A 268 3.87 -4.98 -2.71
C GLU A 268 3.28 -5.66 -3.94
N VAL A 269 2.15 -5.16 -4.41
CA VAL A 269 1.50 -5.64 -5.64
C VAL A 269 1.06 -4.49 -6.53
N ILE A 270 1.12 -4.73 -7.84
CA ILE A 270 0.45 -3.94 -8.88
C ILE A 270 -0.17 -4.94 -9.87
N LEU A 271 -1.49 -5.09 -9.80
CA LEU A 271 -2.29 -6.07 -10.52
C LEU A 271 -3.27 -5.35 -11.45
N PRO A 272 -2.87 -5.06 -12.71
CA PRO A 272 -3.77 -4.50 -13.70
C PRO A 272 -4.88 -5.49 -14.07
N SER A 273 -6.03 -4.96 -14.51
CA SER A 273 -7.09 -5.76 -15.09
C SER A 273 -6.60 -6.48 -16.35
N LYS A 274 -7.16 -7.66 -16.64
CA LYS A 274 -6.64 -8.62 -17.65
C LYS A 274 -6.58 -8.06 -19.08
N ASP A 275 -7.41 -7.09 -19.37
CA ASP A 275 -7.54 -6.40 -20.65
C ASP A 275 -6.46 -5.34 -20.89
N MET A 276 -5.74 -4.92 -19.85
CA MET A 276 -4.67 -3.94 -19.98
C MET A 276 -3.40 -4.57 -20.57
N ARG A 277 -2.67 -3.80 -21.36
CA ARG A 277 -1.39 -4.24 -21.93
C ARG A 277 -0.22 -3.69 -21.11
N VAL A 278 0.49 -4.60 -20.43
CA VAL A 278 1.73 -4.30 -19.72
C VAL A 278 2.90 -4.42 -20.69
N SER A 279 3.67 -3.34 -20.89
CA SER A 279 4.86 -3.37 -21.75
C SER A 279 6.15 -3.66 -21.00
N ALA A 280 6.22 -3.24 -19.73
CA ALA A 280 7.36 -3.50 -18.85
C ALA A 280 6.92 -3.49 -17.38
N ALA A 281 7.72 -4.11 -16.53
CA ALA A 281 7.47 -4.23 -15.09
C ALA A 281 8.80 -4.42 -14.37
N GLY A 282 8.96 -3.82 -13.19
CA GLY A 282 10.19 -3.93 -12.43
C GLY A 282 10.03 -3.62 -10.95
N VAL A 283 11.06 -4.02 -10.19
CA VAL A 283 11.29 -3.59 -8.82
C VAL A 283 12.59 -2.79 -8.82
N GLU A 284 12.55 -1.56 -8.30
CA GLU A 284 13.72 -0.68 -8.15
C GLU A 284 14.63 -1.17 -7.02
N TRP A 285 15.27 -2.30 -7.28
CA TRP A 285 16.22 -2.95 -6.39
C TRP A 285 17.41 -3.46 -7.21
N PRO A 286 18.40 -2.59 -7.47
CA PRO A 286 19.59 -2.95 -8.21
C PRO A 286 20.61 -3.68 -7.30
N PRO A 287 21.69 -4.24 -7.88
CA PRO A 287 22.83 -4.75 -7.11
C PRO A 287 23.48 -3.66 -6.23
N ASP A 288 24.12 -4.05 -5.13
CA ASP A 288 24.79 -3.12 -4.19
C ASP A 288 25.89 -2.25 -4.82
N SER A 289 26.42 -2.65 -5.98
CA SER A 289 27.39 -1.88 -6.76
C SER A 289 26.78 -0.73 -7.55
N ASP A 290 25.45 -0.69 -7.69
CA ASP A 290 24.75 0.37 -8.40
C ASP A 290 24.82 1.69 -7.61
N PRO A 291 25.12 2.83 -8.25
CA PRO A 291 25.20 4.12 -7.58
C PRO A 291 23.92 4.53 -6.84
N GLY A 292 22.74 4.07 -7.27
CA GLY A 292 21.44 4.35 -6.66
C GLY A 292 21.08 3.45 -5.47
N ALA A 293 21.79 2.34 -5.27
CA ALA A 293 21.45 1.35 -4.24
C ALA A 293 21.45 1.93 -2.81
N ALA A 294 22.42 2.80 -2.50
CA ALA A 294 22.51 3.44 -1.18
C ALA A 294 21.33 4.40 -0.90
N SER A 295 20.88 5.13 -1.92
CA SER A 295 19.72 6.01 -1.82
C SER A 295 18.44 5.21 -1.58
N LEU A 296 18.24 4.12 -2.32
CA LEU A 296 17.10 3.21 -2.13
C LEU A 296 17.06 2.64 -0.70
N ALA A 297 18.17 2.09 -0.22
CA ALA A 297 18.27 1.53 1.14
C ALA A 297 18.09 2.59 2.25
N THR A 298 18.50 3.83 1.99
CA THR A 298 18.30 4.96 2.92
C THR A 298 16.85 5.44 2.92
N ALA A 299 16.19 5.44 1.76
CA ALA A 299 14.83 5.92 1.60
C ALA A 299 13.83 5.04 2.35
N SER A 300 13.94 3.72 2.17
CA SER A 300 13.03 2.75 2.76
C SER A 300 13.63 1.35 2.72
N ARG A 301 13.11 0.47 3.57
CA ARG A 301 13.34 -0.98 3.42
C ARG A 301 12.52 -1.60 2.26
N HIS A 302 11.53 -0.85 1.76
CA HIS A 302 10.67 -1.22 0.66
C HIS A 302 11.18 -0.56 -0.62
N HIS A 303 11.19 -1.31 -1.71
CA HIS A 303 11.65 -0.90 -3.03
C HIS A 303 10.45 -0.56 -3.92
N PRO A 304 10.50 0.55 -4.68
CA PRO A 304 9.44 0.88 -5.63
C PRO A 304 9.15 -0.28 -6.60
N VAL A 305 7.87 -0.57 -6.79
CA VAL A 305 7.39 -1.46 -7.84
C VAL A 305 6.75 -0.60 -8.92
N TRP A 306 7.01 -0.89 -10.19
CA TRP A 306 6.49 -0.12 -11.31
C TRP A 306 6.04 -0.99 -12.47
N LEU A 307 5.13 -0.45 -13.27
CA LEU A 307 4.66 -1.01 -14.53
C LEU A 307 4.61 0.10 -15.58
N ASP A 308 4.98 -0.24 -16.81
CA ASP A 308 4.61 0.53 -17.98
C ASP A 308 3.34 -0.05 -18.58
N LEU A 309 2.32 0.79 -18.69
CA LEU A 309 1.00 0.44 -19.22
C LEU A 309 0.82 1.15 -20.56
N LEU A 310 0.44 0.37 -21.57
CA LEU A 310 0.08 0.94 -22.87
C LEU A 310 -1.41 1.35 -22.87
N PRO A 311 -1.76 2.43 -23.59
CA PRO A 311 -3.15 2.80 -23.84
C PRO A 311 -3.96 1.72 -24.53
#